data_AF-A0A533SKU0-F1
#
_entry.id   AF-A0A533SKU0-F1
#
_cell.length_a   1.000
_cell.length_b   1.000
_cell.length_c   1.000
_cell.angle_alpha   90.00
_cell.angle_beta   90.00
_cell.angle_gamma   90.00
#
_symmetry.space_group_name_H-M   'P 1'
#
loop_
_entity.id
_entity.type
_entity.pdbx_description
1 polymer ?
#
loop_
_entity_poly.entity_id
_entity_poly.type
_entity_poly.pdbx_seq_one_letter_code
_entity_poly.pdbx_strand_id
1 'polypeptide(L)'
;MSAEIQIDSLIPSEMARKAETVGTAKANAGAFYLFVLAVLAGAFIAMGAMFATTVLAGGITISAPDGAKAFSAAWPYGVTRMLGGLAFSLGLIMVVVGGAELFTGNSLMIIAWMDRKITLGSMLRNWSIVYLGNFAGALLLVALVFLSGEYRFGGGLVGETMLNMALMKLDYGFGQALVLGILCNILVCLAVWLTYSARSTVGKILAILFPITAFVAAGFEHSVANMYA
;
A
#
# COMPACT_ATOMS: atom_id res chain seq x y z
N MET A 1 34.43 -19.29 10.02
CA MET A 1 33.05 -19.79 9.78
C MET A 1 32.65 -19.36 8.38
N SER A 2 32.64 -20.28 7.42
CA SER A 2 32.05 -19.98 6.11
C SER A 2 30.57 -19.66 6.30
N ALA A 3 30.13 -18.51 5.80
CA ALA A 3 28.71 -18.22 5.70
C ALA A 3 28.13 -19.24 4.70
N GLU A 4 27.40 -20.23 5.21
CA GLU A 4 26.71 -21.21 4.38
C GLU A 4 25.68 -20.45 3.55
N ILE A 5 25.82 -20.48 2.22
CA ILE A 5 24.90 -19.81 1.31
C ILE A 5 23.60 -20.62 1.30
N GLN A 6 22.64 -20.22 2.13
CA GLN A 6 21.33 -20.87 2.23
C GLN A 6 20.41 -20.36 1.11
N ILE A 7 20.28 -21.15 0.06
CA ILE A 7 19.46 -20.85 -1.13
C ILE A 7 17.97 -21.03 -0.85
N ASP A 8 17.63 -21.85 0.15
CA ASP A 8 16.26 -22.16 0.51
C ASP A 8 15.52 -20.97 1.17
N SER A 9 14.21 -20.97 0.96
CA SER A 9 13.28 -20.02 1.58
C SER A 9 13.29 -20.18 3.10
N LEU A 10 13.16 -19.08 3.85
CA LEU A 10 13.13 -19.18 5.32
C LEU A 10 11.91 -19.97 5.78
N ILE A 11 12.13 -20.86 6.74
CA ILE A 11 11.04 -21.47 7.50
C ILE A 11 10.44 -20.45 8.47
N PRO A 12 9.19 -20.64 8.94
CA PRO A 12 8.50 -19.65 9.77
C PRO A 12 9.26 -19.17 11.01
N SER A 13 10.05 -20.03 11.65
CA SER A 13 10.87 -19.66 12.82
C SER A 13 12.01 -18.70 12.46
N GLU A 14 12.62 -18.85 11.30
CA GLU A 14 13.68 -17.94 10.84
C GLU A 14 13.10 -16.62 10.30
N MET A 15 11.88 -16.66 9.74
CA MET A 15 11.14 -15.44 9.38
C MET A 15 10.87 -14.56 10.61
N ALA A 16 10.52 -15.17 11.75
CA ALA A 16 10.34 -14.46 13.02
C ALA A 16 11.63 -13.75 13.45
N ARG A 17 12.77 -14.46 13.45
CA ARG A 17 14.09 -13.88 13.77
C ARG A 17 14.48 -12.74 12.82
N LYS A 18 14.13 -12.87 11.54
CA LYS A 18 14.33 -11.80 10.56
C LYS A 18 13.44 -10.58 10.87
N ALA A 19 12.18 -10.80 11.26
CA ALA A 19 11.29 -9.72 11.69
C ALA A 19 11.83 -9.00 12.93
N GLU A 20 12.36 -9.73 13.92
CA GLU A 20 13.02 -9.14 15.10
C GLU A 20 14.22 -8.26 14.71
N THR A 21 15.07 -8.77 13.81
CA THR A 21 16.28 -8.07 13.34
C THR A 21 15.90 -6.79 12.60
N VAL A 22 14.93 -6.88 11.68
CA VAL A 22 14.42 -5.73 10.93
C VAL A 22 13.78 -4.72 11.87
N GLY A 23 12.95 -5.15 12.82
CA GLY A 23 12.31 -4.27 13.79
C GLY A 23 13.32 -3.53 14.68
N THR A 24 14.38 -4.23 15.11
CA THR A 24 15.46 -3.64 15.92
C THR A 24 16.24 -2.60 15.12
N ALA A 25 16.58 -2.89 13.85
CA ALA A 25 17.25 -1.94 12.98
C ALA A 25 16.42 -0.66 12.77
N LYS A 26 15.11 -0.80 12.52
CA LYS A 26 14.18 0.32 12.34
C LYS A 26 14.02 1.18 13.60
N ALA A 27 14.04 0.57 14.78
CA ALA A 27 13.96 1.29 16.05
C ALA A 27 15.22 2.14 16.32
N ASN A 28 16.39 1.70 15.85
CA ASN A 28 17.68 2.37 16.04
C ASN A 28 18.05 3.34 14.89
N ALA A 29 17.29 3.34 13.79
CA ALA A 29 17.54 4.23 12.67
C ALA A 29 17.33 5.71 13.02
N GLY A 30 18.15 6.58 12.44
CA GLY A 30 18.09 8.02 12.63
C GLY A 30 16.77 8.61 12.11
N ALA A 31 16.24 9.62 12.82
CA ALA A 31 14.93 10.21 12.51
C ALA A 31 14.84 10.78 11.08
N PHE A 32 15.87 11.50 10.64
CA PHE A 32 15.91 12.07 9.29
C PHE A 32 15.92 10.99 8.20
N TYR A 33 16.72 9.95 8.38
CA TYR A 33 16.78 8.80 7.47
C TYR A 33 15.42 8.09 7.36
N LEU A 34 14.78 7.81 8.51
CA LEU A 34 13.43 7.23 8.55
C LEU A 34 12.40 8.12 7.85
N PHE A 35 12.46 9.43 8.07
CA PHE A 35 11.54 10.39 7.48
C PHE A 35 11.66 10.42 5.95
N VAL A 36 12.89 10.48 5.40
CA VAL A 36 13.12 10.48 3.95
C VAL A 36 12.60 9.19 3.30
N LEU A 37 12.90 8.03 3.89
CA LEU A 37 12.38 6.75 3.41
C LEU A 37 10.86 6.66 3.54
N ALA A 38 10.27 7.29 4.55
CA ALA A 38 8.84 7.34 4.72
C ALA A 38 8.14 8.23 3.70
N VAL A 39 8.75 9.36 3.31
CA VAL A 39 8.27 10.19 2.20
C VAL A 39 8.26 9.39 0.90
N LEU A 40 9.32 8.64 0.61
CA LEU A 40 9.35 7.76 -0.57
C LEU A 40 8.24 6.70 -0.52
N ALA A 41 8.02 6.06 0.62
CA ALA A 41 6.96 5.06 0.75
C ALA A 41 5.56 5.64 0.56
N GLY A 42 5.32 6.85 1.09
CA GLY A 42 4.06 7.58 0.87
C GLY A 42 3.80 7.84 -0.62
N ALA A 43 4.82 8.36 -1.32
CA ALA A 43 4.75 8.60 -2.76
C ALA A 43 4.57 7.28 -3.55
N PHE A 44 5.22 6.19 -3.15
CA PHE A 44 5.08 4.89 -3.80
C PHE A 44 3.66 4.31 -3.66
N ILE A 45 3.08 4.35 -2.46
CA ILE A 45 1.70 3.92 -2.24
C ILE A 45 0.72 4.80 -3.04
N ALA A 46 0.94 6.12 -3.04
CA ALA A 46 0.13 7.04 -3.83
C ALA A 46 0.25 6.78 -5.34
N MET A 47 1.41 6.37 -5.86
CA MET A 47 1.58 5.97 -7.26
C MET A 47 0.82 4.68 -7.58
N GLY A 48 0.80 3.72 -6.66
CA GLY A 48 -0.04 2.53 -6.77
C GLY A 48 -1.54 2.90 -6.80
N ALA A 49 -1.97 3.84 -5.96
CA ALA A 49 -3.34 4.35 -5.93
C ALA A 49 -3.72 5.09 -7.22
N MET A 50 -2.82 5.92 -7.76
CA MET A 50 -2.98 6.59 -9.04
C MET A 50 -3.12 5.58 -10.20
N PHE A 51 -2.24 4.57 -10.26
CA PHE A 51 -2.35 3.54 -11.28
C PHE A 51 -3.67 2.74 -11.16
N ALA A 52 -4.05 2.35 -9.94
CA ALA A 52 -5.32 1.68 -9.70
C ALA A 52 -6.52 2.55 -10.11
N THR A 53 -6.49 3.85 -9.83
CA THR A 53 -7.53 4.80 -10.24
C THR A 53 -7.67 4.81 -11.76
N THR A 54 -6.57 4.90 -12.48
CA THR A 54 -6.58 4.89 -13.95
C THR A 54 -7.09 3.57 -14.52
N VAL A 55 -6.77 2.43 -13.91
CA VAL A 55 -7.29 1.11 -14.32
C VAL A 55 -8.80 0.97 -14.03
N LEU A 56 -9.26 1.57 -12.92
CA LEU A 56 -10.67 1.58 -12.54
C LEU A 56 -11.49 2.62 -13.34
N ALA A 57 -10.83 3.64 -13.89
CA ALA A 57 -11.41 4.64 -14.76
C ALA A 57 -11.65 4.05 -16.16
N GLY A 58 -12.72 3.27 -16.31
CA GLY A 58 -12.88 2.50 -17.55
C GLY A 58 -14.16 1.66 -17.68
N GLY A 59 -15.34 2.26 -17.47
CA GLY A 59 -16.55 1.74 -18.11
C GLY A 59 -16.57 2.15 -19.59
N ILE A 60 -16.96 1.26 -20.51
CA ILE A 60 -17.15 1.61 -21.92
C ILE A 60 -18.42 2.45 -22.00
N THR A 61 -18.31 3.77 -21.87
CA THR A 61 -19.44 4.69 -22.07
C THR A 61 -19.28 5.37 -23.43
N ILE A 62 -20.04 4.90 -24.42
CA ILE A 62 -20.18 5.63 -25.70
C ILE A 62 -21.27 6.67 -25.46
N SER A 63 -20.93 7.94 -25.63
CA SER A 63 -21.92 9.03 -25.57
C SER A 63 -22.41 9.32 -26.99
N ALA A 64 -23.72 9.51 -27.14
CA ALA A 64 -24.32 10.00 -28.37
C ALA A 64 -23.97 11.48 -28.58
N PRO A 65 -24.13 12.03 -29.81
CA PRO A 65 -23.84 13.43 -30.11
C PRO A 65 -24.64 14.45 -29.29
N ASP A 66 -25.73 14.02 -28.65
CA ASP A 66 -26.58 14.81 -27.76
C ASP A 66 -26.12 14.78 -26.28
N GLY A 67 -25.03 14.07 -25.98
CA GLY A 67 -24.50 13.90 -24.62
C GLY A 67 -25.17 12.78 -23.82
N ALA A 68 -26.16 12.07 -24.38
CA ALA A 68 -26.77 10.91 -23.72
C ALA A 68 -25.82 9.69 -23.76
N LYS A 69 -25.84 8.85 -22.72
CA LYS A 69 -25.07 7.59 -22.68
C LYS A 69 -25.69 6.58 -23.65
N ALA A 70 -25.12 6.44 -24.85
CA ALA A 70 -25.60 5.57 -25.93
C ALA A 70 -25.33 4.08 -25.66
N PHE A 71 -24.22 3.76 -24.99
CA PHE A 71 -23.87 2.41 -24.60
C PHE A 71 -22.99 2.44 -23.36
N SER A 72 -23.28 1.59 -22.37
CA SER A 72 -22.46 1.39 -21.18
C SER A 72 -22.18 -0.10 -21.01
N ALA A 73 -20.98 -0.55 -21.36
CA ALA A 73 -20.51 -1.89 -20.97
C ALA A 73 -19.53 -1.79 -19.81
N ALA A 74 -19.84 -2.51 -18.74
CA ALA A 74 -19.00 -2.66 -17.57
C ALA A 74 -18.57 -4.12 -17.42
N TRP A 75 -17.33 -4.33 -17.01
CA TRP A 75 -16.87 -5.64 -16.56
C TRP A 75 -17.55 -6.03 -15.26
N PRO A 76 -17.66 -7.34 -14.93
CA PRO A 76 -18.19 -7.78 -13.65
C PRO A 76 -17.44 -7.12 -12.49
N TYR A 77 -18.18 -6.69 -11.45
CA TYR A 77 -17.64 -5.94 -10.32
C TYR A 77 -16.34 -6.54 -9.75
N GLY A 78 -16.34 -7.86 -9.50
CA GLY A 78 -15.17 -8.56 -8.95
C GLY A 78 -13.94 -8.49 -9.86
N VAL A 79 -14.12 -8.54 -11.19
CA VAL A 79 -13.00 -8.47 -12.14
C VAL A 79 -12.41 -7.06 -12.18
N THR A 80 -13.27 -6.03 -12.24
CA THR A 80 -12.83 -4.63 -12.20
C THR A 80 -12.04 -4.34 -10.92
N ARG A 81 -12.54 -4.77 -9.76
CA ARG A 81 -11.87 -4.61 -8.47
C ARG A 81 -10.55 -5.39 -8.39
N MET A 82 -10.49 -6.60 -8.96
CA MET A 82 -9.26 -7.39 -9.05
C MET A 82 -8.19 -6.69 -9.91
N LEU A 83 -8.56 -6.13 -11.06
CA LEU A 83 -7.64 -5.37 -11.92
C LEU A 83 -7.10 -4.13 -11.21
N GLY A 84 -7.97 -3.39 -10.51
CA GLY A 84 -7.55 -2.28 -9.66
C GLY A 84 -6.58 -2.72 -8.55
N GLY A 85 -6.81 -3.88 -7.93
CA GLY A 85 -5.92 -4.45 -6.92
C GLY A 85 -4.55 -4.90 -7.45
N LEU A 86 -4.53 -5.48 -8.65
CA LEU A 86 -3.28 -5.83 -9.35
C LEU A 86 -2.46 -4.58 -9.66
N ALA A 87 -3.11 -3.53 -10.15
CA ALA A 87 -2.47 -2.23 -10.40
C ALA A 87 -1.95 -1.60 -9.10
N PHE A 88 -2.75 -1.61 -8.03
CA PHE A 88 -2.38 -1.08 -6.72
C PHE A 88 -1.16 -1.78 -6.11
N SER A 89 -0.97 -3.07 -6.40
CA SER A 89 0.17 -3.86 -5.92
C SER A 89 1.54 -3.25 -6.26
N LEU A 90 1.61 -2.45 -7.33
CA LEU A 90 2.79 -1.66 -7.69
C LEU A 90 3.31 -0.82 -6.50
N GLY A 91 2.42 -0.23 -5.71
CA GLY A 91 2.79 0.60 -4.57
C GLY A 91 3.63 -0.15 -3.53
N LEU A 92 3.12 -1.29 -3.04
CA LEU A 92 3.86 -2.07 -2.04
C LEU A 92 5.10 -2.75 -2.63
N ILE A 93 5.08 -3.12 -3.92
CA ILE A 93 6.28 -3.63 -4.62
C ILE A 93 7.39 -2.58 -4.57
N MET A 94 7.12 -1.32 -4.91
CA MET A 94 8.10 -0.25 -4.85
C MET A 94 8.61 0.00 -3.42
N VAL A 95 7.73 -0.07 -2.41
CA VAL A 95 8.14 0.05 -1.00
C VAL A 95 9.11 -1.05 -0.59
N VAL A 96 8.75 -2.31 -0.85
CA VAL A 96 9.54 -3.47 -0.37
C VAL A 96 10.82 -3.67 -1.16
N VAL A 97 10.78 -3.48 -2.49
CA VAL A 97 11.96 -3.65 -3.35
C VAL A 97 12.85 -2.41 -3.28
N GLY A 98 12.28 -1.21 -3.23
CA GLY A 98 13.01 0.05 -3.09
C GLY A 98 13.54 0.33 -1.68
N GLY A 99 13.12 -0.45 -0.67
CA GLY A 99 13.62 -0.32 0.70
C GLY A 99 13.08 0.91 1.43
N ALA A 100 11.86 1.34 1.11
CA ALA A 100 11.21 2.48 1.75
C ALA A 100 10.49 2.06 3.06
N GLU A 101 10.17 3.04 3.90
CA GLU A 101 9.58 2.79 5.24
C GLU A 101 8.08 3.09 5.24
N LEU A 102 7.26 2.05 5.41
CA LEU A 102 5.80 2.16 5.38
C LEU A 102 5.19 1.84 6.74
N PHE A 103 4.31 2.70 7.24
CA PHE A 103 3.69 2.56 8.57
C PHE A 103 2.97 1.22 8.75
N THR A 104 2.13 0.82 7.78
CA THR A 104 1.36 -0.43 7.84
C THR A 104 2.29 -1.64 7.90
N GLY A 105 3.37 -1.67 7.11
CA GLY A 105 4.41 -2.71 7.22
C GLY A 105 5.20 -2.66 8.54
N ASN A 106 5.47 -1.47 9.06
CA ASN A 106 6.18 -1.28 10.34
C ASN A 106 5.35 -1.70 11.56
N SER A 107 4.08 -2.03 11.38
CA SER A 107 3.28 -2.67 12.44
C SER A 107 3.90 -4.00 12.89
N LEU A 108 4.65 -4.69 12.02
CA LEU A 108 5.40 -5.91 12.36
C LEU A 108 6.53 -5.69 13.39
N MET A 109 6.92 -4.44 13.68
CA MET A 109 7.84 -4.13 14.77
C MET A 109 7.33 -4.60 16.13
N ILE A 110 6.02 -4.86 16.26
CA ILE A 110 5.42 -5.45 17.45
C ILE A 110 6.08 -6.78 17.85
N ILE A 111 6.60 -7.56 16.90
CA ILE A 111 7.31 -8.81 17.16
C ILE A 111 8.59 -8.54 17.96
N ALA A 112 9.43 -7.60 17.50
CA ALA A 112 10.64 -7.20 18.20
C ALA A 112 10.36 -6.59 19.60
N TRP A 113 9.22 -5.91 19.75
CA TRP A 113 8.79 -5.37 21.04
C TRP A 113 8.34 -6.47 22.01
N MET A 114 7.54 -7.44 21.55
CA MET A 114 7.11 -8.60 22.36
C MET A 114 8.32 -9.43 22.83
N ASP A 115 9.34 -9.58 21.98
CA ASP A 115 10.61 -10.23 22.32
C ASP A 115 11.59 -9.35 23.11
N ARG A 116 11.14 -8.17 23.55
CA ARG A 116 11.89 -7.20 24.38
C ARG A 116 13.21 -6.74 23.75
N LYS A 117 13.32 -6.78 22.42
CA LYS A 117 14.48 -6.27 21.66
C LYS A 117 14.44 -4.75 21.48
N ILE A 118 13.25 -4.15 21.51
CA ILE A 118 13.03 -2.71 21.39
C ILE A 118 12.09 -2.22 22.49
N THR A 119 12.18 -0.94 22.83
CA THR A 119 11.27 -0.30 23.80
C THR A 119 10.00 0.19 23.11
N LEU A 120 8.88 0.24 23.85
CA LEU A 120 7.63 0.83 23.35
C LEU A 120 7.84 2.26 22.81
N GLY A 121 8.62 3.07 23.52
CA GLY A 121 8.94 4.43 23.08
C GLY A 121 9.70 4.48 21.75
N SER A 122 10.66 3.58 21.51
CA SER A 122 11.36 3.51 20.22
C SER A 122 10.47 3.07 19.07
N MET A 123 9.51 2.17 19.34
CA MET A 123 8.51 1.73 18.36
C MET A 123 7.54 2.87 18.01
N LEU A 124 6.97 3.53 19.02
CA LEU A 124 6.08 4.67 18.81
C LEU A 124 6.77 5.83 18.09
N ARG A 125 8.04 6.12 18.43
CA ARG A 125 8.86 7.11 17.69
C ARG A 125 8.94 6.77 16.21
N ASN A 126 9.27 5.51 15.88
CA ASN A 126 9.34 5.07 14.49
C ASN A 126 7.98 5.24 13.80
N TRP A 127 6.91 4.72 14.40
CA TRP A 127 5.56 4.78 13.85
C TRP A 127 5.11 6.21 13.58
N SER A 128 5.32 7.14 14.50
CA SER A 128 4.96 8.55 14.31
C SER A 128 5.74 9.20 13.18
N ILE A 129 7.07 9.02 13.14
CA ILE A 129 7.92 9.59 12.07
C ILE A 129 7.51 9.04 10.71
N VAL A 130 7.31 7.72 10.62
CA VAL A 130 7.00 7.05 9.37
C VAL A 130 5.59 7.41 8.88
N TYR A 131 4.60 7.48 9.78
CA TYR A 131 3.25 7.88 9.41
C TYR A 131 3.19 9.31 8.87
N LEU A 132 3.88 10.26 9.52
CA LEU A 132 3.97 11.65 9.05
C LEU A 132 4.74 11.77 7.73
N GLY A 133 5.83 11.01 7.57
CA GLY A 133 6.56 10.96 6.31
C GLY A 133 5.72 10.38 5.17
N ASN A 134 4.99 9.28 5.42
CA ASN A 134 4.06 8.69 4.45
C ASN A 134 3.00 9.71 4.01
N PHE A 135 2.45 10.49 4.94
CA PHE A 135 1.50 11.56 4.62
C PHE A 135 2.12 12.65 3.75
N ALA A 136 3.31 13.16 4.10
CA ALA A 136 4.01 14.16 3.30
C ALA A 136 4.33 13.66 1.88
N GLY A 137 4.75 12.40 1.75
CA GLY A 137 4.99 11.76 0.45
C GLY A 137 3.75 11.59 -0.40
N ALA A 138 2.63 11.18 0.21
CA ALA A 138 1.35 11.08 -0.48
C ALA A 138 0.88 12.46 -0.99
N LEU A 139 0.92 13.49 -0.15
CA LEU A 139 0.55 14.86 -0.54
C LEU A 139 1.42 15.42 -1.67
N LEU A 140 2.74 15.15 -1.63
CA LEU A 140 3.64 15.54 -2.72
C LEU A 140 3.19 14.93 -4.05
N LEU A 141 2.84 13.63 -4.06
CA LEU A 141 2.36 13.00 -5.27
C LEU A 141 0.98 13.54 -5.70
N VAL A 142 0.06 13.76 -4.76
CA VAL A 142 -1.25 14.38 -5.05
C VAL A 142 -1.05 15.74 -5.76
N ALA A 143 -0.13 16.57 -5.29
CA ALA A 143 0.18 17.85 -5.92
C ALA A 143 0.70 17.67 -7.35
N LEU A 144 1.59 16.70 -7.59
CA LEU A 144 2.12 16.40 -8.92
C LEU A 144 1.04 15.88 -9.88
N VAL A 145 0.18 14.97 -9.41
CA VAL A 145 -0.97 14.41 -10.16
C VAL A 145 -2.00 15.49 -10.48
N PHE A 146 -2.25 16.39 -9.54
CA PHE A 146 -3.17 17.51 -9.78
C PHE A 146 -2.60 18.48 -10.82
N LEU A 147 -1.32 18.85 -10.69
CA LEU A 147 -0.64 19.75 -11.62
C LEU A 147 -0.43 19.14 -13.02
N SER A 148 -0.33 17.81 -13.13
CA SER A 148 -0.26 17.13 -14.43
C SER A 148 -1.59 17.19 -15.21
N GLY A 149 -2.70 17.45 -14.53
CA GLY A 149 -4.03 17.45 -15.12
C GLY A 149 -4.61 16.05 -15.36
N GLU A 150 -4.06 15.02 -14.72
CA GLU A 150 -4.46 13.62 -14.90
C GLU A 150 -5.96 13.39 -14.63
N TYR A 151 -6.56 14.14 -13.71
CA TYR A 151 -8.00 14.09 -13.44
C TYR A 151 -8.88 14.39 -14.67
N ARG A 152 -8.33 15.02 -15.72
CA ARG A 152 -9.00 15.29 -17.00
C ARG A 152 -8.85 14.16 -18.03
N PHE A 153 -7.99 13.18 -17.77
CA PHE A 153 -7.75 12.07 -18.69
C PHE A 153 -8.99 11.17 -18.81
N GLY A 154 -9.08 10.45 -19.92
CA GLY A 154 -10.25 9.64 -20.23
C GLY A 154 -11.55 10.45 -20.34
N GLY A 155 -11.47 11.74 -20.73
CA GLY A 155 -12.63 12.63 -20.78
C GLY A 155 -13.17 13.04 -19.40
N GLY A 156 -12.34 12.98 -18.35
CA GLY A 156 -12.73 13.29 -16.97
C GLY A 156 -13.11 12.06 -16.13
N LEU A 157 -13.16 10.87 -16.73
CA LEU A 157 -13.49 9.63 -16.03
C LEU A 157 -12.51 9.32 -14.88
N VAL A 158 -11.24 9.68 -15.01
CA VAL A 158 -10.25 9.49 -13.94
C VAL A 158 -10.62 10.34 -12.73
N GLY A 159 -10.90 11.64 -12.93
CA GLY A 159 -11.33 12.55 -11.88
C GLY A 159 -12.66 12.15 -11.23
N GLU A 160 -13.64 11.72 -12.02
CA GLU A 160 -14.92 11.19 -11.52
C GLU A 160 -14.69 9.95 -10.64
N THR A 161 -13.83 9.03 -11.08
CA THR A 161 -13.48 7.83 -10.31
C THR A 161 -12.84 8.20 -8.98
N MET A 162 -11.89 9.13 -8.96
CA MET A 162 -11.25 9.64 -7.74
C MET A 162 -12.28 10.21 -6.77
N LEU A 163 -13.15 11.10 -7.25
CA LEU A 163 -14.17 11.75 -6.42
C LEU A 163 -15.15 10.74 -5.82
N ASN A 164 -15.63 9.78 -6.63
CA ASN A 164 -16.54 8.75 -6.17
C ASN A 164 -15.89 7.85 -5.11
N MET A 165 -14.61 7.51 -5.27
CA MET A 165 -13.87 6.74 -4.25
C MET A 165 -13.74 7.51 -2.94
N ALA A 166 -13.43 8.81 -2.99
CA ALA A 166 -13.36 9.67 -1.80
C ALA A 166 -14.71 9.75 -1.08
N LEU A 167 -15.80 10.01 -1.81
CA LEU A 167 -17.15 10.13 -1.25
C LEU A 167 -17.62 8.84 -0.56
N MET A 168 -17.35 7.67 -1.16
CA MET A 168 -17.68 6.38 -0.55
C MET A 168 -16.95 6.16 0.79
N LYS A 169 -15.72 6.65 0.91
CA LYS A 169 -14.92 6.50 2.14
C LYS A 169 -15.40 7.42 3.27
N LEU A 170 -15.89 8.60 2.92
CA LEU A 170 -16.43 9.58 3.89
C LEU A 170 -17.74 9.12 4.52
N ASP A 171 -18.45 8.18 3.89
CA ASP A 171 -19.74 7.65 4.37
C ASP A 171 -19.58 6.56 5.45
N TYR A 172 -18.36 6.04 5.67
CA TYR A 172 -18.15 5.00 6.67
C TYR A 172 -18.31 5.51 8.10
N GLY A 173 -19.10 4.79 8.90
CA GLY A 173 -19.10 4.94 10.35
C GLY A 173 -17.76 4.50 10.96
N PHE A 174 -17.40 5.06 12.12
CA PHE A 174 -16.11 4.77 12.78
C PHE A 174 -15.86 3.27 13.00
N GLY A 175 -16.85 2.52 13.51
CA GLY A 175 -16.71 1.09 13.75
C GLY A 175 -16.48 0.28 12.47
N GLN A 176 -17.14 0.65 11.38
CA GLN A 176 -16.94 0.04 10.07
C GLN A 176 -15.54 0.34 9.54
N ALA A 177 -15.11 1.61 9.56
CA ALA A 177 -13.78 2.01 9.12
C ALA A 177 -12.66 1.30 9.91
N LEU A 178 -12.84 1.12 11.22
CA LEU A 178 -11.89 0.40 12.08
C LEU A 178 -11.75 -1.07 11.65
N VAL A 179 -12.86 -1.77 11.45
CA VAL A 179 -12.84 -3.20 11.05
C VAL A 179 -12.23 -3.36 9.65
N LEU A 180 -12.60 -2.49 8.69
CA LEU A 180 -12.01 -2.49 7.35
C LEU A 180 -10.49 -2.23 7.41
N GLY A 181 -10.05 -1.35 8.30
CA GLY A 181 -8.62 -1.09 8.55
C GLY A 181 -7.87 -2.28 9.11
N ILE A 182 -8.46 -2.99 10.07
CA ILE A 182 -7.87 -4.22 10.66
C ILE A 182 -7.70 -5.29 9.57
N LEU A 183 -8.75 -5.55 8.78
CA LEU A 183 -8.71 -6.54 7.70
C LEU A 183 -7.68 -6.19 6.62
N CYS A 184 -7.56 -4.91 6.27
CA CYS A 184 -6.51 -4.45 5.37
C CYS A 184 -5.12 -4.75 5.94
N ASN A 185 -4.86 -4.34 7.19
CA ASN A 185 -3.52 -4.42 7.74
C ASN A 185 -3.07 -5.86 8.05
N ILE A 186 -4.01 -6.79 8.26
CA ILE A 186 -3.70 -8.23 8.31
C ILE A 186 -3.06 -8.68 6.99
N LEU A 187 -3.65 -8.31 5.85
CA LEU A 187 -3.13 -8.69 4.52
C LEU A 187 -1.82 -7.96 4.18
N VAL A 188 -1.68 -6.70 4.56
CA VAL A 188 -0.42 -5.95 4.36
C VAL A 188 0.72 -6.54 5.20
N CYS A 189 0.49 -6.80 6.49
CA CYS A 189 1.47 -7.46 7.35
C CYS A 189 1.82 -8.85 6.82
N LEU A 190 0.84 -9.61 6.34
CA LEU A 190 1.07 -10.92 5.73
C LEU A 190 1.94 -10.81 4.46
N ALA A 191 1.67 -9.84 3.58
CA ALA A 191 2.48 -9.59 2.39
C ALA A 191 3.95 -9.33 2.75
N VAL A 192 4.19 -8.42 3.70
CA VAL A 192 5.55 -8.11 4.18
C VAL A 192 6.20 -9.32 4.84
N TRP A 193 5.46 -10.05 5.68
CA TRP A 193 5.93 -11.28 6.32
C TRP A 193 6.38 -12.32 5.29
N LEU A 194 5.55 -12.62 4.29
CA LEU A 194 5.89 -13.58 3.22
C LEU A 194 7.16 -13.17 2.46
N THR A 195 7.40 -11.87 2.28
CA THR A 195 8.64 -11.39 1.65
C THR A 195 9.91 -11.69 2.46
N TYR A 196 9.79 -11.96 3.76
CA TYR A 196 10.93 -12.35 4.59
C TYR A 196 11.47 -13.74 4.20
N SER A 197 10.58 -14.65 3.79
CA SER A 197 10.95 -15.98 3.31
C SER A 197 11.65 -15.94 1.95
N ALA A 198 11.24 -15.03 1.07
CA ALA A 198 11.76 -14.92 -0.30
C ALA A 198 13.26 -14.55 -0.37
N ARG A 199 13.94 -15.15 -1.35
CA ARG A 199 15.38 -14.94 -1.67
C ARG A 199 15.65 -14.13 -2.93
N SER A 200 14.66 -14.00 -3.79
CA SER A 200 14.75 -13.23 -5.04
C SER A 200 13.74 -12.09 -5.05
N THR A 201 14.02 -11.05 -5.83
CA THR A 201 13.09 -9.94 -6.07
C THR A 201 11.77 -10.44 -6.65
N VAL A 202 11.82 -11.41 -7.58
CA VAL A 202 10.63 -12.04 -8.16
C VAL A 202 9.78 -12.72 -7.08
N GLY A 203 10.40 -13.47 -6.17
CA GLY A 203 9.68 -14.10 -5.06
C GLY A 203 8.99 -13.09 -4.13
N LYS A 204 9.63 -11.94 -3.88
CA LYS A 204 9.01 -10.84 -3.12
C LYS A 204 7.83 -10.24 -3.85
N ILE A 205 7.94 -10.00 -5.16
CA ILE A 205 6.86 -9.46 -5.99
C ILE A 205 5.64 -10.39 -5.96
N LEU A 206 5.85 -11.70 -6.17
CA LEU A 206 4.77 -12.68 -6.14
C LEU A 206 4.12 -12.82 -4.76
N ALA A 207 4.92 -12.72 -3.67
CA ALA A 207 4.41 -12.72 -2.30
C ALA A 207 3.52 -11.51 -1.98
N ILE A 208 3.75 -10.38 -2.64
CA ILE A 208 2.99 -9.13 -2.46
C ILE A 208 1.69 -9.15 -3.28
N LEU A 209 1.75 -9.67 -4.51
CA LEU A 209 0.69 -9.50 -5.51
C LEU A 209 -0.69 -9.95 -5.04
N PHE A 210 -0.81 -11.16 -4.51
CA PHE A 210 -2.11 -11.71 -4.11
C PHE A 210 -2.71 -11.07 -2.85
N PRO A 211 -1.98 -10.91 -1.72
CA PRO A 211 -2.53 -10.26 -0.54
C PRO A 211 -3.00 -8.82 -0.80
N ILE A 212 -2.25 -8.08 -1.62
CA ILE A 212 -2.59 -6.69 -1.95
C ILE A 212 -3.77 -6.61 -2.90
N THR A 213 -3.79 -7.44 -3.94
CA THR A 213 -4.96 -7.56 -4.82
C THR A 213 -6.21 -7.94 -4.02
N ALA A 214 -6.10 -8.86 -3.06
CA ALA A 214 -7.22 -9.32 -2.25
C ALA A 214 -7.83 -8.20 -1.39
N PHE A 215 -7.02 -7.41 -0.67
CA PHE A 215 -7.60 -6.36 0.19
C PHE A 215 -8.27 -5.25 -0.64
N VAL A 216 -7.68 -4.88 -1.78
CA VAL A 216 -8.27 -3.88 -2.68
C VAL A 216 -9.55 -4.43 -3.28
N ALA A 217 -9.53 -5.69 -3.74
CA ALA A 217 -10.69 -6.34 -4.33
C ALA A 217 -11.86 -6.44 -3.33
N ALA A 218 -11.55 -6.78 -2.07
CA ALA A 218 -12.49 -6.88 -0.97
C ALA A 218 -12.98 -5.52 -0.43
N GLY A 219 -12.36 -4.41 -0.83
CA GLY A 219 -12.75 -3.06 -0.37
C GLY A 219 -12.31 -2.73 1.06
N PHE A 220 -11.19 -3.29 1.50
CA PHE A 220 -10.61 -2.95 2.81
C PHE A 220 -9.88 -1.61 2.76
N GLU A 221 -9.73 -0.98 3.93
CA GLU A 221 -9.31 0.41 4.04
C GLU A 221 -7.84 0.52 4.48
N HIS A 222 -7.01 1.14 3.65
CA HIS A 222 -5.58 1.30 3.92
C HIS A 222 -5.25 2.75 4.29
N SER A 223 -4.77 2.97 5.52
CA SER A 223 -4.51 4.31 6.06
C SER A 223 -3.65 5.20 5.16
N VAL A 224 -2.52 4.70 4.63
CA VAL A 224 -1.64 5.49 3.73
C VAL A 224 -2.23 5.67 2.32
N ALA A 225 -2.99 4.71 1.79
CA ALA A 225 -3.62 4.86 0.49
C ALA A 225 -4.73 5.93 0.55
N ASN A 226 -5.44 5.98 1.67
CA ASN A 226 -6.44 7.01 1.96
C ASN A 226 -5.83 8.41 2.19
N MET A 227 -4.50 8.56 2.25
CA MET A 227 -3.87 9.88 2.26
C MET A 227 -3.78 10.47 0.83
N TYR A 228 -3.88 9.62 -0.19
CA TYR A 228 -3.94 10.04 -1.60
C TYR A 228 -5.39 10.25 -2.09
N ALA A 229 -6.30 9.38 -1.64
CA ALA A 229 -7.67 9.27 -2.14
C ALA A 229 -8.67 10.12 -1.36
#